data_AF-A0A1H2RPF7-F1
#
_entry.id   AF-A0A1H2RPF7-F1
#
_cell.length_a   1.000
_cell.length_b   1.000
_cell.length_c   1.000
_cell.angle_alpha   90.00
_cell.angle_beta   90.00
_cell.angle_gamma   90.00
#
_symmetry.space_group_name_H-M   'P 1'
#
loop_
_entity.id
_entity.type
_entity.pdbx_description
1 polymer ?
#
loop_
_entity_poly.entity_id
_entity_poly.type
_entity_poly.pdbx_seq_one_letter_code
_entity_poly.pdbx_strand_id
1 'polypeptide(L)'
;MSPALINMLLGFVGAFFTFAFGGWTQLLILLCIAMAIDYITGVAAVIRTGSKLNSKIGFWGLTRKGLMLLVILLAHQIDQLIGTDVIKGGAMYFYLANELISITENYSRIGLPLPAKLREIIELVKKQAEDDEEAALRRRAEEDETTDTTGPDPEDAELEAVKYSVDEDILSQFGPRKDRRENQEAESQGPEQ
;
A
#
# COMPACT_ATOMS: atom_id res chain seq x y z
N MET A 1 34.08 -17.19 -0.72
CA MET A 1 33.55 -16.58 -1.96
C MET A 1 34.70 -16.04 -2.77
N SER A 2 34.73 -16.25 -4.09
CA SER A 2 35.78 -15.66 -4.93
C SER A 2 35.61 -14.13 -4.97
N PRO A 3 36.69 -13.34 -5.05
CA PRO A 3 36.61 -11.89 -5.19
C PRO A 3 35.75 -11.44 -6.38
N ALA A 4 35.74 -12.24 -7.45
CA ALA A 4 34.90 -12.00 -8.63
C ALA A 4 33.40 -12.09 -8.32
N LEU A 5 32.96 -13.08 -7.52
CA LEU A 5 31.56 -13.20 -7.11
C LEU A 5 31.12 -12.03 -6.24
N ILE A 6 32.00 -11.55 -5.34
CA ILE A 6 31.72 -10.37 -4.50
C ILE A 6 31.54 -9.13 -5.39
N ASN A 7 32.46 -8.89 -6.33
CA ASN A 7 32.39 -7.73 -7.22
C ASN A 7 31.17 -7.77 -8.14
N MET A 8 30.79 -8.95 -8.65
CA MET A 8 29.57 -9.10 -9.46
C MET A 8 28.31 -8.81 -8.65
N LEU A 9 28.23 -9.30 -7.41
CA LEU A 9 27.10 -9.01 -6.52
C LEU A 9 27.00 -7.52 -6.21
N LEU A 10 28.11 -6.88 -5.84
CA LEU A 10 28.14 -5.43 -5.58
C LEU A 10 27.76 -4.62 -6.81
N GLY A 11 28.29 -4.99 -7.99
CA GLY A 11 27.97 -4.33 -9.25
C GLY A 11 26.49 -4.46 -9.61
N PHE A 12 25.92 -5.65 -9.46
CA PHE A 12 24.49 -5.89 -9.70
C PHE A 12 23.62 -5.08 -8.74
N VAL A 13 23.94 -5.07 -7.45
CA VAL A 13 23.22 -4.27 -6.44
C VAL A 13 23.33 -2.78 -6.79
N GLY A 14 24.53 -2.27 -7.09
CA GLY A 14 24.73 -0.87 -7.47
C GLY A 14 23.95 -0.48 -8.72
N ALA A 15 23.90 -1.35 -9.73
CA ALA A 15 23.11 -1.14 -10.95
C ALA A 15 21.61 -1.11 -10.64
N PHE A 16 21.11 -2.05 -9.83
CA PHE A 16 19.71 -2.06 -9.40
C PHE A 16 19.32 -0.79 -8.65
N PHE A 17 20.13 -0.34 -7.69
CA PHE A 17 19.86 0.89 -6.95
C PHE A 17 19.90 2.14 -7.84
N THR A 18 20.85 2.20 -8.79
CA THR A 18 20.92 3.31 -9.74
C THR A 18 19.68 3.34 -10.64
N PHE A 19 19.21 2.18 -11.10
CA PHE A 19 17.96 2.06 -11.84
C PHE A 19 16.73 2.44 -11.01
N ALA A 20 16.67 2.02 -9.74
CA ALA A 20 15.52 2.25 -8.87
C ALA A 20 15.35 3.72 -8.46
N PHE A 21 16.45 4.46 -8.29
CA PHE A 21 16.42 5.81 -7.70
C PHE A 21 17.00 6.91 -8.60
N GLY A 22 17.51 6.57 -9.78
CA GLY A 22 18.11 7.49 -10.73
C GLY A 22 19.54 7.95 -10.36
N GLY A 23 20.10 7.40 -9.27
CA GLY A 23 21.45 7.70 -8.80
C GLY A 23 21.55 7.90 -7.28
N TRP A 24 22.78 8.09 -6.80
CA TRP A 24 23.10 8.32 -5.38
C TRP A 24 23.09 9.81 -5.06
N THR A 25 21.90 10.38 -4.93
CA THR A 25 21.77 11.80 -4.56
C THR A 25 22.12 12.02 -3.08
N GLN A 26 22.58 13.23 -2.73
CA GLN A 26 22.87 13.59 -1.34
C GLN A 26 21.64 13.43 -0.44
N LEU A 27 20.44 13.72 -0.96
CA LEU A 27 19.18 13.56 -0.24
C LEU A 27 18.86 12.08 0.03
N LEU A 28 19.06 11.20 -0.94
CA LEU A 28 18.90 9.76 -0.74
C LEU A 28 19.89 9.21 0.28
N ILE A 29 21.16 9.65 0.22
CA ILE A 29 22.18 9.26 1.20
C ILE A 29 21.78 9.71 2.61
N LEU A 30 21.35 10.97 2.75
CA LEU A 30 20.90 11.51 4.03
C LEU A 30 19.71 10.74 4.58
N LEU A 31 18.73 10.41 3.73
CA LEU A 31 17.58 9.61 4.10
C LEU A 31 18.00 8.20 4.58
N CYS A 32 18.89 7.51 3.86
CA CYS A 32 19.41 6.21 4.29
C CYS A 32 20.14 6.28 5.63
N ILE A 33 20.92 7.35 5.87
CA ILE A 33 21.57 7.58 7.17
C ILE A 33 20.53 7.79 8.26
N ALA A 34 19.49 8.60 8.01
CA ALA A 34 18.40 8.81 8.97
C ALA A 34 17.70 7.50 9.32
N MET A 35 17.34 6.68 8.33
CA MET A 35 16.76 5.35 8.55
C MET A 35 17.65 4.44 9.40
N ALA A 36 18.97 4.47 9.18
CA ALA A 36 19.93 3.69 9.95
C ALA A 36 20.03 4.17 11.40
N ILE A 37 20.13 5.49 11.61
CA ILE A 37 20.12 6.10 12.94
C ILE A 37 18.83 5.78 13.68
N ASP A 38 17.67 5.91 13.02
CA ASP A 38 16.39 5.58 13.61
C ASP A 38 16.33 4.12 14.08
N TYR A 39 16.80 3.18 13.25
CA TYR A 39 16.83 1.77 13.63
C TYR A 39 17.73 1.53 14.84
N ILE A 40 18.95 2.08 14.83
CA ILE A 40 19.91 1.94 15.92
C ILE A 40 19.35 2.55 17.22
N THR A 41 18.81 3.76 17.15
CA THR A 41 18.23 4.47 18.29
C THR A 41 16.98 3.78 18.82
N GLY A 42 16.12 3.25 17.95
CA GLY A 42 14.95 2.45 18.35
C GLY A 42 15.33 1.17 19.09
N VAL A 43 16.33 0.44 18.59
CA VAL A 43 16.87 -0.74 19.30
C VAL A 43 17.48 -0.34 20.64
N ALA A 44 18.27 0.73 20.68
CA ALA A 44 18.88 1.24 21.91
C ALA A 44 17.81 1.68 22.93
N ALA A 45 16.74 2.32 22.49
CA ALA A 45 15.62 2.73 23.34
C ALA A 45 14.94 1.53 24.01
N VAL A 46 14.68 0.44 23.26
CA VAL A 46 14.08 -0.79 23.80
C VAL A 46 14.97 -1.44 24.85
N ILE A 47 16.28 -1.51 24.58
CA ILE A 47 17.27 -2.04 25.53
C ILE A 47 17.31 -1.19 26.80
N ARG A 48 17.31 0.15 26.66
CA ARG A 48 17.39 1.11 27.77
C ARG A 48 16.15 1.12 28.65
N THR A 49 14.96 0.92 28.09
CA THR A 49 13.70 0.84 28.84
C THR A 49 13.45 -0.54 29.45
N GLY A 50 14.33 -1.52 29.19
CA GLY A 50 14.18 -2.89 29.70
C GLY A 50 13.02 -3.65 29.05
N SER A 51 12.50 -3.16 27.93
CA SER A 51 11.40 -3.80 27.21
C SER A 51 11.93 -5.02 26.45
N LYS A 52 11.16 -6.12 26.41
CA LYS A 52 11.58 -7.31 25.66
C LYS A 52 11.70 -6.96 24.18
N LEU A 53 12.85 -7.27 23.58
CA LEU A 53 13.06 -7.18 22.13
C LEU A 53 12.13 -8.19 21.45
N ASN A 54 11.02 -7.70 20.91
CA ASN A 54 10.10 -8.50 20.11
C ASN A 54 10.53 -8.37 18.64
N SER A 55 11.01 -9.47 18.07
CA SER A 55 11.45 -9.54 16.67
C SER A 55 10.34 -9.15 15.69
N LYS A 56 9.05 -9.37 16.03
CA LYS A 56 7.92 -8.93 15.19
C LYS A 56 7.84 -7.40 15.10
N ILE A 57 8.10 -6.70 16.20
CA ILE A 57 8.10 -5.22 16.23
C ILE A 57 9.26 -4.68 15.41
N GLY A 58 10.46 -5.26 15.58
CA GLY A 58 11.64 -4.88 14.80
C GLY A 58 11.46 -5.15 13.30
N PHE A 59 10.91 -6.31 12.95
CA PHE A 59 10.59 -6.66 11.56
C PHE A 59 9.61 -5.66 10.95
N TRP A 60 8.52 -5.33 11.64
CA TRP A 60 7.54 -4.36 11.14
C TRP A 60 8.14 -2.96 10.96
N GLY A 61 9.05 -2.55 11.85
CA GLY A 61 9.83 -1.32 11.67
C GLY A 61 10.66 -1.32 10.38
N LEU A 62 11.33 -2.43 10.08
CA LEU A 62 12.14 -2.57 8.88
C LEU A 62 11.29 -2.68 7.60
N THR A 63 10.16 -3.40 7.66
CA THR A 63 9.19 -3.50 6.56
C THR A 63 8.67 -2.13 6.17
N ARG A 64 8.33 -1.27 7.15
CA ARG A 64 7.90 0.11 6.86
C ARG A 64 8.97 0.89 6.10
N LYS A 65 10.24 0.77 6.47
CA LYS A 65 11.37 1.38 5.74
C LYS A 65 11.52 0.87 4.32
N GLY A 66 11.34 -0.44 4.12
CA GLY A 66 11.29 -1.03 2.78
C GLY A 66 10.15 -0.46 1.93
N LEU A 67 8.95 -0.29 2.50
CA LEU A 67 7.80 0.31 1.81
C LEU A 67 8.04 1.78 1.47
N MET A 68 8.69 2.57 2.34
CA MET A 68 9.06 3.96 2.03
C MET A 68 10.00 4.03 0.82
N LEU A 69 11.03 3.17 0.77
CA LEU A 69 11.92 3.08 -0.39
C LEU A 69 11.18 2.64 -1.66
N LEU A 70 10.19 1.76 -1.55
CA LEU A 70 9.33 1.36 -2.67
C LEU A 70 8.51 2.55 -3.20
N VAL A 71 7.96 3.38 -2.32
CA VAL A 71 7.24 4.61 -2.73
C VAL A 71 8.18 5.59 -3.43
N ILE A 72 9.41 5.77 -2.93
CA ILE A 72 10.41 6.63 -3.59
C ILE A 72 10.80 6.08 -4.96
N LEU A 73 10.91 4.76 -5.12
CA LEU A 73 11.13 4.12 -6.42
C LEU A 73 9.99 4.44 -7.38
N LEU A 74 8.74 4.30 -6.95
CA LEU A 74 7.58 4.64 -7.78
C LEU A 74 7.57 6.14 -8.13
N ALA A 75 7.85 7.01 -7.17
CA ALA A 75 7.97 8.45 -7.39
C ALA A 75 9.05 8.77 -8.43
N HIS A 76 10.20 8.07 -8.39
CA HIS A 76 11.23 8.20 -9.41
C HIS A 76 10.72 7.79 -10.79
N GLN A 77 9.98 6.69 -10.92
CA GLN A 77 9.45 6.28 -12.22
C GLN A 77 8.44 7.29 -12.77
N ILE A 78 7.62 7.91 -11.93
CA ILE A 78 6.70 8.97 -12.34
C ILE A 78 7.49 10.20 -12.83
N ASP A 79 8.52 10.60 -12.08
CA ASP A 79 9.45 11.68 -12.45
C ASP A 79 10.08 11.43 -13.83
N GLN A 80 10.51 10.20 -14.12
CA GLN A 80 11.05 9.81 -15.43
C GLN A 80 10.02 9.93 -16.57
N LEU A 81 8.74 9.61 -16.30
CA LEU A 81 7.67 9.72 -17.29
C LEU A 81 7.31 11.18 -17.62
N ILE A 82 7.34 12.05 -16.60
CA ILE A 82 6.94 13.46 -16.72
C ILE A 82 8.13 14.36 -17.10
N GLY A 83 9.37 13.88 -16.93
CA GLY A 83 10.58 14.63 -17.20
C GLY A 83 10.91 15.65 -16.11
N THR A 84 10.65 15.29 -14.84
CA THR A 84 10.93 16.13 -13.67
C THR A 84 11.63 15.30 -12.59
N ASP A 85 12.09 15.95 -11.51
CA ASP A 85 12.69 15.29 -10.33
C ASP A 85 11.98 15.73 -9.03
N VAL A 86 10.83 16.40 -9.17
CA VAL A 86 10.14 17.05 -8.05
C VAL A 86 9.40 16.03 -7.19
N ILE A 87 8.83 14.97 -7.78
CA ILE A 87 7.96 14.03 -7.04
C ILE A 87 8.82 13.13 -6.14
N LYS A 88 9.90 12.56 -6.68
CA LYS A 88 10.91 11.81 -5.91
C LYS A 88 11.54 12.69 -4.85
N GLY A 89 11.89 13.93 -5.19
CA GLY A 89 12.43 14.91 -4.24
C GLY A 89 11.48 15.15 -3.06
N GLY A 90 10.21 15.44 -3.35
CA GLY A 90 9.16 15.64 -2.35
C GLY A 90 8.95 14.41 -1.46
N ALA A 91 8.85 13.22 -2.05
CA ALA A 91 8.71 11.97 -1.31
C ALA A 91 9.91 11.73 -0.37
N MET A 92 11.14 11.97 -0.84
CA MET A 92 12.33 11.84 0.01
C MET A 92 12.34 12.84 1.17
N TYR A 93 11.96 14.10 0.96
CA TYR A 93 11.86 15.08 2.04
C TYR A 93 10.78 14.72 3.05
N PHE A 94 9.62 14.26 2.59
CA PHE A 94 8.53 13.78 3.44
C PHE A 94 9.01 12.63 4.34
N TYR A 95 9.62 11.60 3.76
CA TYR A 95 10.12 10.47 4.55
C TYR A 95 11.31 10.85 5.44
N LEU A 96 12.15 11.80 5.03
CA LEU A 96 13.22 12.32 5.88
C LEU A 96 12.65 12.98 7.13
N ALA A 97 11.62 13.81 6.99
CA ALA A 97 10.95 14.42 8.13
C ALA A 97 10.37 13.36 9.09
N ASN A 98 9.74 12.31 8.54
CA ASN A 98 9.20 11.19 9.33
C ASN A 98 10.30 10.45 10.11
N GLU A 99 11.45 10.18 9.48
CA GLU A 99 12.59 9.55 10.17
C GLU A 99 13.16 10.47 11.25
N LEU A 100 13.25 11.78 11.02
CA LEU A 100 13.73 12.74 12.04
C LEU A 100 12.80 12.79 13.27
N ILE A 101 11.48 12.73 13.07
CA ILE A 101 10.50 12.63 14.15
C ILE A 101 10.72 11.35 14.95
N SER A 102 10.86 10.21 14.26
CA SER A 102 11.08 8.90 14.90
C SER A 102 12.40 8.85 15.67
N ILE A 103 13.49 9.38 15.12
CA ILE A 103 14.79 9.50 15.81
C ILE A 103 14.63 10.31 17.09
N THR A 104 13.91 11.43 17.03
CA THR A 104 13.77 12.31 18.19
C THR A 104 12.93 11.67 19.30
N GLU A 105 11.93 10.88 18.93
CA GLU A 105 11.18 10.07 19.90
C GLU A 105 12.07 8.99 20.54
N ASN A 106 12.87 8.28 19.75
CA ASN A 106 13.80 7.29 20.29
C ASN A 106 14.85 7.95 21.20
N TYR A 107 15.33 9.14 20.84
CA TYR A 107 16.23 9.96 21.63
C TYR A 107 15.63 10.32 23.00
N SER A 108 14.36 10.77 23.03
CA SER A 108 13.67 11.08 24.28
C SER A 108 13.44 9.83 25.13
N ARG A 109 13.13 8.68 24.51
CA ARG A 109 12.94 7.39 25.21
C ARG A 109 14.22 6.87 25.88
N ILE A 110 15.39 7.19 25.32
CA ILE A 110 16.69 6.86 25.92
C ILE A 110 16.97 7.73 27.17
N GLY A 111 16.22 8.83 27.35
CA GLY A 111 16.36 9.75 28.49
C GLY A 111 17.31 10.91 28.22
N LEU A 112 17.59 11.21 26.95
CA LEU A 112 18.44 12.33 26.58
C LEU A 112 17.63 13.63 26.54
N PRO A 113 18.18 14.75 27.05
CA PRO A 113 17.45 16.01 27.15
C PRO A 113 17.20 16.61 25.77
N LEU A 114 15.93 16.87 25.45
CA LEU A 114 15.53 17.63 24.27
C LEU A 114 15.18 19.07 24.66
N PRO A 115 15.68 20.08 23.93
CA PRO A 115 15.24 21.46 24.07
C PRO A 115 13.71 21.57 23.95
N ALA A 116 13.09 22.37 24.82
CA ALA A 116 11.63 22.52 24.87
C ALA A 116 11.02 22.91 23.51
N LYS A 117 11.72 23.77 22.75
CA LYS A 117 11.29 24.21 21.41
C LYS A 117 11.24 23.08 20.39
N LEU A 118 12.19 22.16 20.41
CA LEU A 118 12.17 21.01 19.50
C LEU A 118 11.02 20.07 19.84
N ARG A 119 10.77 19.85 21.14
CA ARG A 119 9.65 19.03 21.60
C ARG A 119 8.30 19.61 21.16
N GLU A 120 8.10 20.92 21.33
CA GLU A 120 6.90 21.64 20.92
C GLU A 120 6.64 21.50 19.41
N ILE A 121 7.67 21.69 18.58
CA ILE A 121 7.56 21.55 17.12
C ILE A 121 7.17 20.12 16.72
N ILE A 122 7.77 19.11 17.35
CA ILE A 122 7.49 17.71 17.03
C ILE A 122 6.06 17.34 17.42
N GLU A 123 5.59 17.78 18.60
CA GLU A 123 4.21 17.55 19.04
C GLU A 123 3.20 18.20 18.08
N LEU A 124 3.49 19.40 17.56
CA LEU A 124 2.65 20.05 16.55
C LEU A 124 2.61 19.27 15.23
N VAL A 125 3.76 18.84 14.71
CA VAL A 125 3.84 18.09 13.44
C VAL A 125 3.13 16.74 13.56
N LYS A 126 3.28 16.04 14.69
CA LYS A 126 2.57 14.78 14.96
C LYS A 126 1.06 14.98 14.96
N LYS A 127 0.58 16.00 15.68
CA LYS A 127 -0.85 16.29 15.75
C LYS A 127 -1.43 16.58 14.36
N GLN A 128 -0.72 17.36 13.55
CA GLN A 128 -1.18 17.66 12.20
C GLN A 128 -1.23 16.42 11.31
N ALA A 129 -0.25 15.50 11.43
CA ALA A 129 -0.29 14.24 10.69
C ALA A 129 -1.47 13.33 11.11
N GLU A 130 -1.81 13.30 12.40
CA GLU A 130 -2.98 12.58 12.92
C GLU A 130 -4.30 13.21 12.43
N ASP A 131 -4.40 14.54 12.46
CA ASP A 131 -5.57 15.29 11.98
C ASP A 131 -5.80 15.06 10.46
N ASP A 132 -4.73 15.03 9.67
CA ASP A 132 -4.79 14.75 8.23
C ASP A 132 -5.24 13.30 7.93
N GLU A 133 -4.78 12.33 8.73
CA GLU A 133 -5.21 10.93 8.62
C GLU A 133 -6.70 10.78 8.98
N GLU A 134 -7.15 11.43 10.06
CA GLU A 134 -8.56 11.40 10.46
C GLU A 134 -9.46 12.07 9.41
N ALA A 135 -9.03 13.20 8.85
CA ALA A 135 -9.76 13.87 7.77
C ALA A 135 -9.85 13.01 6.51
N ALA A 136 -8.78 12.31 6.14
CA ALA A 136 -8.79 11.40 4.99
C ALA A 136 -9.72 10.20 5.21
N LEU A 137 -9.75 9.64 6.42
CA LEU A 137 -10.66 8.56 6.79
C LEU A 137 -12.12 9.00 6.76
N ARG A 138 -12.42 10.20 7.28
CA ARG A 138 -13.78 10.78 7.23
C ARG A 138 -14.24 10.99 5.80
N ARG A 139 -13.39 11.55 4.92
CA ARG A 139 -13.72 11.72 3.50
C ARG A 139 -14.01 10.40 2.81
N ARG A 140 -13.23 9.35 3.07
CA ARG A 140 -13.50 8.01 2.54
C ARG A 140 -14.81 7.42 3.04
N ALA A 141 -15.12 7.61 4.32
CA ALA A 141 -16.40 7.16 4.88
C ALA A 141 -17.59 7.91 4.25
N GLU A 142 -17.44 9.21 3.99
CA GLU A 142 -18.44 10.03 3.29
C GLU A 142 -18.57 9.63 1.80
N GLU A 143 -17.48 9.30 1.11
CA GLU A 143 -17.50 8.76 -0.26
C GLU A 143 -18.22 7.39 -0.33
N ASP A 144 -17.95 6.49 0.61
CA ASP A 144 -18.62 5.18 0.67
C ASP A 144 -20.12 5.31 1.02
N GLU A 145 -20.52 6.28 1.86
CA GLU A 145 -21.93 6.51 2.25
C GLU A 145 -22.73 7.25 1.16
N THR A 146 -22.08 8.11 0.37
CA THR A 146 -22.71 8.79 -0.78
C THR A 146 -22.94 7.84 -1.97
N THR A 147 -22.07 6.86 -2.15
CA THR A 147 -22.22 5.83 -3.21
C THR A 147 -23.41 4.89 -2.95
N ASP A 148 -23.87 4.75 -1.71
CA ASP A 148 -25.07 3.97 -1.34
C ASP A 148 -26.40 4.78 -1.46
N THR A 149 -26.33 6.12 -1.51
CA THR A 149 -27.52 6.99 -1.52
C THR A 149 -27.79 7.67 -2.87
N THR A 150 -26.80 7.80 -3.74
CA THR A 150 -27.06 7.99 -5.18
C THR A 150 -27.39 6.63 -5.77
N GLY A 151 -28.67 6.33 -5.92
CA GLY A 151 -29.12 5.16 -6.70
C GLY A 151 -28.40 5.11 -8.06
N PRO A 152 -28.29 3.91 -8.68
CA PRO A 152 -27.44 3.69 -9.84
C PRO A 152 -27.62 4.80 -10.86
N ASP A 153 -26.51 5.32 -11.40
CA ASP A 153 -26.51 6.31 -12.49
C ASP A 153 -27.55 5.85 -13.51
N PRO A 154 -28.50 6.68 -13.97
CA PRO A 154 -29.55 6.25 -14.88
C PRO A 154 -29.03 5.45 -16.09
N GLU A 155 -27.80 5.71 -16.56
CA GLU A 155 -27.16 4.88 -17.59
C GLU A 155 -26.79 3.48 -17.08
N ASP A 156 -26.22 3.35 -15.87
CA ASP A 156 -25.88 2.07 -15.24
C ASP A 156 -27.14 1.26 -14.87
N ALA A 157 -28.21 1.94 -14.44
CA ALA A 157 -29.50 1.34 -14.15
C ALA A 157 -30.17 0.79 -15.42
N GLU A 158 -30.10 1.51 -16.54
CA GLU A 158 -30.56 1.02 -17.84
C GLU A 158 -29.71 -0.16 -18.33
N LEU A 159 -28.38 -0.10 -18.17
CA LEU A 159 -27.49 -1.19 -18.56
C LEU A 159 -27.72 -2.47 -17.72
N GLU A 160 -27.96 -2.34 -16.42
CA GLU A 160 -28.35 -3.48 -15.57
C GLU A 160 -29.73 -4.02 -15.92
N ALA A 161 -30.72 -3.15 -16.19
CA ALA A 161 -32.06 -3.58 -16.60
C ALA A 161 -32.03 -4.31 -17.96
N VAL A 162 -31.24 -3.80 -18.92
CA VAL A 162 -31.02 -4.45 -20.21
C VAL A 162 -30.32 -5.79 -20.01
N LYS A 163 -29.28 -5.87 -19.18
CA LYS A 163 -28.57 -7.13 -18.89
C LYS A 163 -29.52 -8.18 -18.29
N TYR A 164 -30.38 -7.80 -17.34
CA TYR A 164 -31.34 -8.72 -16.73
C TYR A 164 -32.38 -9.21 -17.76
N SER A 165 -32.90 -8.32 -18.61
CA SER A 165 -33.83 -8.70 -19.69
C SER A 165 -33.19 -9.66 -20.71
N VAL A 166 -31.92 -9.47 -21.04
CA VAL A 166 -31.19 -10.33 -21.98
C VAL A 166 -30.94 -11.71 -21.37
N ASP A 167 -30.55 -11.78 -20.08
CA ASP A 167 -30.35 -13.06 -19.40
C ASP A 167 -31.67 -13.84 -19.28
N GLU A 168 -32.80 -13.18 -19.02
CA GLU A 168 -34.12 -13.84 -18.96
C GLU A 168 -34.57 -14.39 -20.33
N ASP A 169 -34.35 -13.64 -21.41
CA ASP A 169 -34.61 -14.09 -22.78
C ASP A 169 -33.71 -15.26 -23.20
N ILE A 170 -32.45 -15.27 -22.78
CA ILE A 170 -31.53 -16.38 -23.03
C ILE A 170 -31.93 -17.61 -22.21
N LEU A 171 -32.23 -17.44 -20.92
CA LEU A 171 -32.64 -18.54 -20.04
C LEU A 171 -33.97 -19.17 -20.46
N SER A 172 -34.89 -18.38 -21.04
CA SER A 172 -36.15 -18.91 -21.59
C SER A 172 -35.94 -19.84 -22.80
N GLN A 173 -34.88 -19.63 -23.58
CA GLN A 173 -34.52 -20.51 -24.71
C GLN A 173 -33.85 -21.82 -24.28
N PHE A 174 -33.25 -21.83 -23.08
CA PHE A 174 -32.61 -23.01 -22.48
C PHE A 174 -33.42 -23.65 -21.35
N GLY A 175 -34.71 -23.31 -21.23
CA GLY A 175 -35.65 -23.92 -20.29
C GLY A 175 -35.62 -25.46 -20.38
N PRO A 176 -35.86 -26.17 -19.26
CA PRO A 176 -35.60 -27.61 -19.16
C PRO A 176 -36.34 -28.36 -20.27
N ARG A 177 -35.58 -29.06 -21.12
CA ARG A 177 -36.11 -30.02 -22.08
C ARG A 177 -36.77 -31.15 -21.30
N LYS A 178 -38.05 -30.98 -20.99
CA LYS A 178 -38.90 -32.01 -20.41
C LYS A 178 -38.95 -33.19 -21.40
N ASP A 179 -38.07 -34.15 -21.14
CA ASP A 179 -38.22 -35.58 -21.30
C ASP A 179 -39.13 -36.02 -22.46
N ARG A 180 -38.65 -35.82 -23.69
CA ARG A 180 -39.22 -36.42 -24.92
C ARG A 180 -39.10 -37.96 -24.92
N ARG A 181 -38.70 -38.59 -23.81
CA ARG A 181 -38.61 -40.05 -23.67
C ARG A 181 -39.86 -40.68 -23.04
N GLU A 182 -40.69 -39.92 -22.32
CA GLU A 182 -41.88 -40.51 -21.68
C GLU A 182 -43.12 -40.62 -22.60
N ASN A 183 -43.18 -39.83 -23.69
CA ASN A 183 -44.28 -39.93 -24.66
C ASN A 183 -44.06 -40.93 -25.81
N GLN A 184 -42.88 -41.58 -25.89
CA GLN A 184 -42.64 -42.64 -26.90
C GLN A 184 -42.89 -44.06 -26.35
N GLU A 185 -42.93 -44.24 -25.03
CA GLU A 185 -43.25 -45.54 -24.40
C GLU A 185 -44.77 -45.72 -24.16
N ALA A 186 -45.54 -44.62 -24.13
CA ALA A 186 -47.00 -44.66 -24.00
C ALA A 186 -47.75 -44.91 -25.33
N GLU A 187 -47.10 -44.77 -26.50
CA GLU A 187 -47.69 -45.06 -27.82
C GLU A 187 -47.41 -46.49 -28.32
N SER A 188 -46.51 -47.26 -27.67
CA SER A 188 -46.21 -48.65 -28.04
C SER A 188 -47.03 -49.70 -27.28
N GLN A 189 -47.96 -49.30 -26.41
CA GLN A 189 -48.93 -50.21 -25.78
C GLN A 189 -50.34 -49.90 -26.31
N GLY A 190 -50.55 -50.24 -27.58
CA GLY A 190 -51.89 -50.40 -28.14
C GLY A 190 -52.61 -51.61 -27.53
N PRO A 191 -53.95 -51.63 -27.52
CA PRO A 191 -54.73 -52.64 -26.82
C PRO A 191 -54.56 -54.02 -27.46
N GLU A 192 -54.08 -54.99 -26.68
CA GLU A 192 -54.18 -56.42 -27.03
C GLU A 192 -55.68 -56.81 -27.06
N GLN A 193 -56.09 -57.37 -28.20
CA GLN A 193 -57.30 -58.19 -28.36
C GLN A 193 -56.94 -59.66 -28.17
#